data_AF-A0A1H9K0H3-F1
#
_entry.id   AF-A0A1H9K0H3-F1
#
_cell.length_a   1.000
_cell.length_b   1.000
_cell.length_c   1.000
_cell.angle_alpha   90.00
_cell.angle_beta   90.00
_cell.angle_gamma   90.00
#
_symmetry.space_group_name_H-M   'P 1'
#
loop_
_entity.id
_entity.type
_entity.pdbx_description
1 polymer ?
#
loop_
_entity_poly.entity_id
_entity_poly.type
_entity_poly.pdbx_seq_one_letter_code
_entity_poly.pdbx_strand_id
1 'polypeptide(L)'
;MEKADSCRRAAAEAVADVEPPQLHDYIEGTLDRASMLPGALTLESAAAMASEGRVFGGESEQGFTEADADRSRGDGRNRGSDGEPDGIVTHAAGVQLIYEGLRLTRSLAHDEPWTAADGDAGDGDFAILAADILVARGFYLLARTDAAGKAVRTVQSFGRDQTRRTDLAVEGGTDPAAIDANLERDVLELAVRTGAVAVGETPSPRLLAVAEDLADAVGTSFPPVEDCLTGLEPSARDRSLEDHTTDRATSATDP
;
A
#
# COMPACT_ATOMS: atom_id res chain seq x y z
N MET A 1 3.16 -9.91 -8.38
CA MET A 1 4.31 -10.31 -7.53
C MET A 1 5.33 -9.17 -7.48
N GLU A 2 5.86 -8.73 -8.63
CA GLU A 2 6.87 -7.64 -8.71
C GLU A 2 6.58 -6.37 -7.89
N LYS A 3 5.33 -5.87 -7.88
CA LYS A 3 4.93 -4.69 -7.10
C LYS A 3 4.99 -4.92 -5.59
N ALA A 4 4.54 -6.08 -5.13
CA ALA A 4 4.60 -6.47 -3.73
C ALA A 4 6.06 -6.62 -3.27
N ASP A 5 6.90 -7.23 -4.10
CA ASP A 5 8.33 -7.42 -3.79
C ASP A 5 9.08 -6.09 -3.78
N SER A 6 8.77 -5.19 -4.72
CA SER A 6 9.35 -3.83 -4.76
C SER A 6 8.95 -3.03 -3.53
N CYS A 7 7.68 -3.07 -3.14
CA CYS A 7 7.21 -2.41 -1.92
C CYS A 7 7.86 -2.98 -0.66
N ARG A 8 7.96 -4.32 -0.56
CA ARG A 8 8.61 -5.00 0.57
C ARG A 8 10.06 -4.56 0.72
N ARG A 9 10.81 -4.56 -0.38
CA ARG A 9 12.22 -4.12 -0.38
C ARG A 9 12.36 -2.68 0.08
N ALA A 10 11.52 -1.77 -0.42
CA ALA A 10 11.55 -0.38 -0.01
C ALA A 10 11.10 -0.16 1.44
N ALA A 11 10.13 -0.95 1.93
CA ALA A 11 9.72 -0.91 3.33
C ALA A 11 10.84 -1.38 4.27
N ALA A 12 11.54 -2.47 3.92
CA ALA A 12 12.71 -2.95 4.65
C ALA A 12 13.87 -1.94 4.62
N GLU A 13 14.14 -1.34 3.46
CA GLU A 13 15.16 -0.30 3.33
C GLU A 13 14.86 0.95 4.18
N ALA A 14 13.58 1.34 4.28
CA ALA A 14 13.15 2.49 5.07
C ALA A 14 13.33 2.33 6.58
N VAL A 15 13.54 1.11 7.07
CA VAL A 15 13.74 0.77 8.49
C VAL A 15 15.12 0.16 8.77
N ALA A 16 16.00 0.09 7.76
CA ALA A 16 17.31 -0.56 7.87
C ALA A 16 18.28 0.14 8.85
N ASP A 17 18.01 1.39 9.21
CA ASP A 17 18.80 2.18 10.17
C ASP A 17 18.29 2.07 11.62
N VAL A 18 17.31 1.19 11.88
CA VAL A 18 16.76 0.99 13.23
C VAL A 18 17.76 0.22 14.11
N GLU A 19 18.03 0.77 15.28
CA GLU A 19 18.83 0.16 16.34
C GLU A 19 17.96 0.05 17.61
N PRO A 20 18.17 -0.97 18.46
CA PRO A 20 19.19 -2.02 18.38
C PRO A 20 18.82 -3.18 17.42
N PRO A 21 19.73 -4.11 17.10
CA PRO A 21 19.50 -5.18 16.12
C PRO A 21 18.29 -6.06 16.43
N GLN A 22 18.00 -6.33 17.71
CA GLN A 22 16.84 -7.13 18.10
C GLN A 22 15.51 -6.48 17.69
N LEU A 23 15.44 -5.14 17.77
CA LEU A 23 14.26 -4.39 17.34
C LEU A 23 14.17 -4.35 15.81
N HIS A 24 15.30 -4.20 15.13
CA HIS A 24 15.36 -4.31 13.66
C HIS A 24 14.86 -5.67 13.20
N ASP A 25 15.38 -6.77 13.74
CA ASP A 25 15.00 -8.14 13.38
C ASP A 25 13.50 -8.39 13.64
N TYR A 26 12.96 -7.82 14.72
CA TYR A 26 11.52 -7.88 15.01
C TYR A 26 10.68 -7.16 13.94
N ILE A 27 11.09 -5.96 13.54
CA ILE A 27 10.42 -5.18 12.49
C ILE A 27 10.52 -5.92 11.15
N GLU A 28 11.69 -6.43 10.79
CA GLU A 28 11.91 -7.20 9.56
C GLU A 28 11.01 -8.45 9.53
N GLY A 29 11.00 -9.24 10.60
CA GLY A 29 10.12 -10.41 10.72
C GLY A 29 8.62 -10.07 10.72
N THR A 30 8.25 -8.84 11.11
CA THR A 30 6.89 -8.33 10.98
C THR A 30 6.56 -8.03 9.52
N LEU A 31 7.44 -7.31 8.81
CA LEU A 31 7.28 -7.00 7.40
C LEU A 31 7.32 -8.25 6.51
N ASP A 32 8.08 -9.28 6.89
CA ASP A 32 8.17 -10.54 6.16
C ASP A 32 6.84 -11.28 6.08
N ARG A 33 6.08 -11.29 7.17
CA ARG A 33 4.75 -11.94 7.25
C ARG A 33 3.63 -11.03 6.74
N ALA A 34 3.89 -9.73 6.61
CA ALA A 34 2.90 -8.73 6.26
C ALA A 34 2.35 -8.91 4.84
N SER A 35 1.04 -8.70 4.71
CA SER A 35 0.40 -8.55 3.41
C SER A 35 0.89 -7.26 2.76
N MET A 36 1.46 -7.35 1.56
CA MET A 36 1.91 -6.16 0.80
C MET A 36 0.77 -5.52 -0.01
N LEU A 37 -0.49 -5.84 0.30
CA LEU A 37 -1.66 -5.40 -0.46
C LEU A 37 -1.81 -3.87 -0.48
N PRO A 38 -1.72 -3.13 0.66
CA PRO A 38 -1.78 -1.67 0.64
C PRO A 38 -0.72 -1.04 -0.27
N GLY A 39 0.55 -1.44 -0.10
CA GLY A 39 1.64 -0.93 -0.93
C GLY A 39 1.51 -1.32 -2.40
N ALA A 40 1.12 -2.56 -2.70
CA ALA A 40 0.87 -3.00 -4.07
C ALA A 40 -0.28 -2.22 -4.72
N LEU A 41 -1.37 -1.95 -3.98
CA LEU A 41 -2.49 -1.15 -4.47
C LEU A 41 -2.08 0.29 -4.79
N THR A 42 -1.16 0.89 -4.02
CA THR A 42 -0.60 2.21 -4.37
C THR A 42 0.08 2.18 -5.73
N LEU A 43 0.92 1.17 -5.98
CA LEU A 43 1.62 1.01 -7.26
C LEU A 43 0.67 0.70 -8.42
N GLU A 44 -0.35 -0.15 -8.18
CA GLU A 44 -1.39 -0.45 -9.17
C GLU A 44 -2.23 0.79 -9.52
N SER A 45 -2.62 1.57 -8.51
CA SER A 45 -3.43 2.78 -8.70
C SER A 45 -2.67 3.83 -9.52
N ALA A 46 -1.39 4.03 -9.22
CA ALA A 46 -0.51 4.90 -10.00
C ALA A 46 -0.41 4.42 -11.46
N ALA A 47 -0.18 3.12 -11.68
CA ALA A 47 -0.07 2.55 -13.02
C ALA A 47 -1.37 2.66 -13.82
N ALA A 48 -2.52 2.40 -13.20
CA ALA A 48 -3.83 2.52 -13.81
C ALA A 48 -4.09 3.97 -14.28
N MET A 49 -3.89 4.96 -13.41
CA MET A 49 -4.10 6.37 -13.74
C MET A 49 -3.11 6.90 -14.79
N ALA A 50 -1.85 6.47 -14.74
CA ALA A 50 -0.86 6.82 -15.77
C ALA A 50 -1.25 6.27 -17.15
N SER A 51 -1.95 5.13 -17.20
CA SER A 51 -2.48 4.58 -18.45
C SER A 51 -3.72 5.33 -18.95
N GLU A 52 -4.60 5.75 -18.04
CA GLU A 52 -5.80 6.54 -18.37
C GLU A 52 -5.43 7.92 -18.94
N GLY A 53 -4.46 8.61 -18.35
CA GLY A 53 -3.98 9.91 -18.84
C GLY A 53 -3.36 9.86 -20.24
N ARG A 54 -2.73 8.72 -20.62
CA ARG A 54 -2.19 8.52 -21.98
C ARG A 54 -3.27 8.36 -23.04
N VAL A 55 -4.45 7.87 -22.70
CA VAL A 55 -5.57 7.70 -23.65
C VAL A 55 -6.18 9.05 -24.04
N PHE A 56 -6.15 10.05 -23.15
CA PHE A 56 -6.66 11.40 -23.45
C PHE A 56 -5.61 12.35 -24.07
N GLY A 57 -4.31 12.01 -24.01
CA GLY A 57 -3.22 12.84 -24.55
C GLY A 57 -2.87 12.61 -26.03
N GLY A 58 -3.57 11.70 -26.73
CA GLY A 58 -3.20 11.25 -28.08
C GLY A 58 -3.72 12.08 -29.27
N GLU A 59 -4.52 13.13 -29.06
CA GLU A 59 -5.21 13.85 -30.16
C GLU A 59 -4.96 15.36 -30.20
N SER A 60 -3.77 15.85 -29.81
CA SER A 60 -3.49 17.29 -29.83
C SER A 60 -2.09 17.64 -30.32
N GLU A 61 -1.74 17.21 -31.54
CA GLU A 61 -0.63 17.80 -32.29
C GLU A 61 -1.01 18.03 -33.76
N GLN A 62 -1.62 19.20 -34.03
CA GLN A 62 -1.30 20.00 -35.23
C GLN A 62 -1.95 21.39 -35.13
N GLY A 63 -1.12 22.37 -34.78
CA GLY A 63 -1.50 23.77 -34.71
C GLY A 63 -0.29 24.65 -34.40
N PHE A 64 0.70 24.67 -35.29
CA PHE A 64 1.79 25.63 -35.24
C PHE A 64 1.25 27.06 -35.41
N THR A 65 1.54 27.93 -34.44
CA THR A 65 1.73 29.36 -34.70
C THR A 65 2.89 29.86 -33.86
N GLU A 66 4.02 30.10 -34.51
CA GLU A 66 5.12 30.92 -34.00
C GLU A 66 4.63 32.37 -33.90
N ALA A 67 4.57 32.92 -32.68
CA ALA A 67 4.69 34.35 -32.43
C ALA A 67 4.96 34.63 -30.95
N ASP A 68 5.84 35.60 -30.73
CA ASP A 68 6.19 36.27 -29.48
C ASP A 68 7.10 35.53 -28.48
N ALA A 69 8.40 35.67 -28.80
CA ALA A 69 9.44 35.87 -27.82
C ALA A 69 9.13 37.07 -26.91
N ASP A 70 9.32 36.86 -25.61
CA ASP A 70 9.61 37.84 -24.54
C ASP A 70 8.66 37.72 -23.34
N ARG A 71 8.94 36.75 -22.45
CA ARG A 71 8.60 36.85 -21.02
C ARG A 71 9.69 36.23 -20.16
N SER A 72 10.43 37.12 -19.50
CA SER A 72 10.99 37.01 -18.15
C SER A 72 11.50 35.64 -17.69
N ARG A 73 12.83 35.56 -17.63
CA ARG A 73 13.61 34.65 -16.77
C ARG A 73 13.21 34.83 -15.30
N GLY A 74 12.16 34.12 -14.89
CA GLY A 74 11.91 33.75 -13.50
C GLY A 74 12.49 32.36 -13.28
N ASP A 75 13.70 32.32 -12.75
CA ASP A 75 14.38 31.10 -12.32
C ASP A 75 13.69 30.56 -11.06
N GLY A 76 12.64 29.79 -11.28
CA GLY A 76 11.87 29.08 -10.27
C GLY A 76 11.42 27.75 -10.84
N ARG A 77 12.31 27.07 -11.57
CA ARG A 77 12.09 25.69 -12.02
C ARG A 77 12.01 24.82 -10.77
N ASN A 78 10.80 24.62 -10.28
CA ASN A 78 10.44 23.45 -9.48
C ASN A 78 10.52 22.21 -10.38
N ARG A 79 11.75 21.86 -10.79
CA ARG A 79 12.11 20.53 -11.29
C ARG A 79 12.29 19.64 -10.07
N GLY A 80 11.17 19.31 -9.45
CA GLY A 80 11.09 18.38 -8.32
C GLY A 80 9.93 17.43 -8.51
N SER A 81 9.75 16.91 -9.73
CA SER A 81 8.76 15.89 -10.06
C SER A 81 8.97 15.38 -11.50
N ASP A 82 10.22 15.22 -11.94
CA ASP A 82 10.46 14.16 -12.91
C ASP A 82 10.31 12.89 -12.07
N GLY A 83 9.17 12.21 -12.23
CA GLY A 83 8.79 11.04 -11.45
C GLY A 83 9.82 9.94 -11.61
N GLU A 84 10.80 9.93 -10.72
CA GLU A 84 11.70 8.82 -10.60
C GLU A 84 10.83 7.64 -10.11
N PRO A 85 10.78 6.51 -10.83
CA PRO A 85 9.94 5.37 -10.47
C PRO A 85 10.15 4.92 -9.02
N ASP A 86 11.31 5.22 -8.46
CA ASP A 86 11.70 4.99 -7.07
C ASP A 86 10.91 5.80 -6.04
N GLY A 87 10.44 7.01 -6.40
CA GLY A 87 9.62 7.86 -5.53
C GLY A 87 8.25 7.25 -5.25
N ILE A 88 7.63 6.61 -6.26
CA ILE A 88 6.33 5.95 -6.07
C ILE A 88 6.49 4.72 -5.17
N VAL A 89 7.55 3.92 -5.37
CA VAL A 89 7.84 2.76 -4.53
C VAL A 89 8.10 3.18 -3.08
N THR A 90 8.81 4.30 -2.87
CA THR A 90 9.02 4.90 -1.55
C THR A 90 7.69 5.32 -0.90
N HIS A 91 6.78 5.96 -1.63
CA HIS A 91 5.48 6.33 -1.09
C HIS A 91 4.59 5.09 -0.80
N ALA A 92 4.64 4.06 -1.65
CA ALA A 92 3.96 2.80 -1.43
C ALA A 92 4.44 2.11 -0.14
N ALA A 93 5.76 2.09 0.09
CA ALA A 93 6.33 1.66 1.37
C ALA A 93 5.80 2.51 2.52
N GLY A 94 5.68 3.83 2.34
CA GLY A 94 5.08 4.72 3.34
C GLY A 94 3.67 4.30 3.78
N VAL A 95 2.80 3.99 2.83
CA VAL A 95 1.44 3.48 3.10
C VAL A 95 1.49 2.13 3.81
N GLN A 96 2.36 1.22 3.37
CA GLN A 96 2.52 -0.11 3.96
C GLN A 96 2.96 -0.02 5.43
N LEU A 97 3.96 0.81 5.73
CA LEU A 97 4.48 0.97 7.10
C LEU A 97 3.42 1.58 8.03
N ILE A 98 2.63 2.55 7.55
CA ILE A 98 1.50 3.09 8.34
C ILE A 98 0.50 1.97 8.66
N TYR A 99 0.12 1.16 7.69
CA TYR A 99 -0.82 0.07 7.92
C TYR A 99 -0.30 -0.93 8.95
N GLU A 100 0.92 -1.45 8.76
CA GLU A 100 1.48 -2.46 9.66
C GLU A 100 1.63 -1.92 11.09
N GLY A 101 2.06 -0.67 11.24
CA GLY A 101 2.15 -0.04 12.55
C GLY A 101 0.78 0.06 13.24
N LEU A 102 -0.25 0.56 12.54
CA LEU A 102 -1.61 0.66 13.10
C LEU A 102 -2.26 -0.70 13.37
N ARG A 103 -2.01 -1.69 12.50
CA ARG A 103 -2.46 -3.07 12.70
C ARG A 103 -1.85 -3.65 13.96
N LEU A 104 -0.55 -3.43 14.19
CA LEU A 104 0.15 -3.85 15.40
C LEU A 104 -0.35 -3.11 16.64
N THR A 105 -0.61 -1.80 16.54
CA THR A 105 -1.27 -1.03 17.62
C THR A 105 -2.64 -1.60 17.98
N ARG A 106 -3.45 -2.01 16.98
CA ARG A 106 -4.75 -2.66 17.21
C ARG A 106 -4.59 -3.98 17.95
N SER A 107 -3.66 -4.83 17.54
CA SER A 107 -3.35 -6.09 18.25
C SER A 107 -2.95 -5.82 19.70
N LEU A 108 -2.05 -4.88 19.95
CA LEU A 108 -1.63 -4.50 21.31
C LEU A 108 -2.77 -3.99 22.17
N ALA A 109 -3.67 -3.17 21.61
CA ALA A 109 -4.84 -2.66 22.30
C ALA A 109 -5.86 -3.75 22.64
N HIS A 110 -5.89 -4.85 21.87
CA HIS A 110 -6.82 -5.96 22.11
C HIS A 110 -6.26 -7.01 23.06
N ASP A 111 -4.99 -7.38 22.86
CA ASP A 111 -4.37 -8.50 23.56
C ASP A 111 -3.78 -8.07 24.92
N GLU A 112 -3.49 -6.76 25.08
CA GLU A 112 -2.94 -6.15 26.30
C GLU A 112 -1.84 -7.01 26.97
N PRO A 113 -0.74 -7.33 26.26
CA PRO A 113 0.23 -8.35 26.69
C PRO A 113 0.89 -8.06 28.05
N TRP A 114 0.96 -6.79 28.45
CA TRP A 114 1.45 -6.36 29.77
C TRP A 114 0.53 -6.75 30.94
N THR A 115 -0.69 -7.20 30.69
CA THR A 115 -1.62 -7.69 31.73
C THR A 115 -1.47 -9.19 32.00
N ALA A 116 -0.86 -9.94 31.07
CA ALA A 116 -0.59 -11.35 31.24
C ALA A 116 0.54 -11.56 32.27
N ALA A 117 0.38 -12.58 33.13
CA ALA A 117 1.31 -12.85 34.22
C ALA A 117 2.60 -13.59 33.79
N ASP A 118 2.70 -14.02 32.53
CA ASP A 118 3.80 -14.83 32.00
C ASP A 118 4.67 -14.05 30.99
N GLY A 119 5.92 -14.50 30.80
CA GLY A 119 7.07 -13.81 30.20
C GLY A 119 7.01 -13.38 28.72
N ASP A 120 5.82 -13.08 28.19
CA ASP A 120 5.60 -12.50 26.86
C ASP A 120 5.70 -10.95 26.85
N ALA A 121 5.98 -10.35 28.01
CA ALA A 121 6.15 -8.90 28.14
C ALA A 121 7.25 -8.33 27.21
N GLY A 122 8.30 -9.10 26.94
CA GLY A 122 9.39 -8.68 26.04
C GLY A 122 8.96 -8.51 24.59
N ASP A 123 8.05 -9.36 24.11
CA ASP A 123 7.50 -9.26 22.75
C ASP A 123 6.52 -8.08 22.64
N GLY A 124 5.77 -7.80 23.72
CA GLY A 124 4.94 -6.60 23.83
C GLY A 124 5.76 -5.29 23.79
N ASP A 125 6.90 -5.25 24.48
CA ASP A 125 7.82 -4.10 24.47
C ASP A 125 8.41 -3.84 23.08
N PHE A 126 8.80 -4.88 22.34
CA PHE A 126 9.26 -4.70 20.95
C PHE A 126 8.11 -4.32 20.03
N ALA A 127 6.92 -4.90 20.21
CA ALA A 127 5.75 -4.62 19.39
C ALA A 127 5.32 -3.15 19.46
N ILE A 128 5.32 -2.53 20.65
CA ILE A 128 4.95 -1.11 20.78
C ILE A 128 5.95 -0.20 20.08
N LEU A 129 7.26 -0.48 20.23
CA LEU A 129 8.31 0.28 19.56
C LEU A 129 8.26 0.10 18.05
N ALA A 130 8.05 -1.13 17.59
CA ALA A 130 7.89 -1.43 16.17
C ALA A 130 6.69 -0.69 15.59
N ALA A 131 5.54 -0.70 16.27
CA ALA A 131 4.34 0.01 15.83
C ALA A 131 4.61 1.52 15.65
N ASP A 132 5.19 2.17 16.65
CA ASP A 132 5.52 3.60 16.60
C ASP A 132 6.52 3.93 15.48
N ILE A 133 7.57 3.12 15.33
CA ILE A 133 8.59 3.31 14.29
C ILE A 133 7.97 3.16 12.90
N LEU A 134 7.17 2.11 12.68
CA LEU A 134 6.52 1.85 11.39
C LEU A 134 5.60 3.00 11.00
N VAL A 135 4.74 3.48 11.91
CA VAL A 135 3.88 4.63 11.65
C VAL A 135 4.70 5.88 11.37
N ALA A 136 5.70 6.18 12.21
CA ALA A 136 6.53 7.38 12.06
C ALA A 136 7.33 7.39 10.75
N ARG A 137 7.95 6.26 10.39
CA ARG A 137 8.67 6.11 9.11
C ARG A 137 7.72 6.22 7.94
N GLY A 138 6.55 5.60 8.01
CA GLY A 138 5.55 5.73 6.96
C GLY A 138 5.09 7.18 6.75
N PHE A 139 4.85 7.94 7.82
CA PHE A 139 4.58 9.38 7.72
C PHE A 139 5.75 10.15 7.14
N TYR A 140 6.98 9.84 7.54
CA TYR A 140 8.17 10.49 7.02
C TYR A 140 8.27 10.33 5.49
N LEU A 141 8.00 9.12 4.97
CA LEU A 141 8.00 8.86 3.53
C LEU A 141 6.89 9.61 2.78
N LEU A 142 5.74 9.86 3.42
CA LEU A 142 4.63 10.60 2.80
C LEU A 142 4.66 12.11 3.06
N ALA A 143 5.53 12.61 3.96
CA ALA A 143 5.46 13.96 4.51
C ALA A 143 5.57 15.08 3.47
N ARG A 144 6.24 14.81 2.34
CA ARG A 144 6.44 15.77 1.24
C ARG A 144 5.46 15.56 0.07
N THR A 145 4.36 14.87 0.32
CA THR A 145 3.33 14.57 -0.67
C THR A 145 1.98 15.13 -0.22
N ASP A 146 1.09 15.35 -1.19
CA ASP A 146 -0.30 15.73 -0.89
C ASP A 146 -1.10 14.60 -0.22
N ALA A 147 -0.54 13.38 -0.13
CA ALA A 147 -1.13 12.26 0.60
C ALA A 147 -0.95 12.36 2.12
N ALA A 148 -0.01 13.17 2.63
CA ALA A 148 0.24 13.33 4.06
C ALA A 148 -1.03 13.70 4.85
N GLY A 149 -1.88 14.57 4.28
CA GLY A 149 -3.14 14.94 4.90
C GLY A 149 -4.13 13.78 5.05
N LYS A 150 -4.19 12.86 4.07
CA LYS A 150 -5.01 11.64 4.21
C LYS A 150 -4.39 10.67 5.21
N ALA A 151 -3.07 10.51 5.23
CA ALA A 151 -2.40 9.66 6.20
C ALA A 151 -2.71 10.07 7.65
N VAL A 152 -2.68 11.38 7.94
CA VAL A 152 -3.06 11.90 9.28
C VAL A 152 -4.53 11.58 9.59
N ARG A 153 -5.43 11.75 8.63
CA ARG A 153 -6.85 11.42 8.81
C ARG A 153 -7.06 9.92 9.08
N THR A 154 -6.33 9.03 8.42
CA THR A 154 -6.37 7.58 8.66
C THR A 154 -6.02 7.26 10.11
N VAL A 155 -4.95 7.83 10.66
CA VAL A 155 -4.55 7.61 12.07
C VAL A 155 -5.56 8.20 13.05
N GLN A 156 -6.09 9.39 12.77
CA GLN A 156 -7.11 10.02 13.61
C GLN A 156 -8.42 9.22 13.61
N SER A 157 -8.82 8.70 12.46
CA SER A 157 -9.98 7.83 12.29
C SER A 157 -9.79 6.56 13.11
N PHE A 158 -8.65 5.88 12.92
CA PHE A 158 -8.26 4.70 13.68
C PHE A 158 -8.32 4.93 15.21
N GLY A 159 -7.68 5.98 15.72
CA GLY A 159 -7.67 6.25 17.16
C GLY A 159 -9.08 6.54 17.73
N ARG A 160 -9.93 7.22 16.95
CA ARG A 160 -11.34 7.44 17.33
C ARG A 160 -12.12 6.13 17.36
N ASP A 161 -11.89 5.25 16.39
CA ASP A 161 -12.56 3.97 16.27
C ASP A 161 -12.13 3.01 17.41
N GLN A 162 -10.85 3.00 17.78
CA GLN A 162 -10.37 2.26 18.97
C GLN A 162 -10.99 2.77 20.28
N THR A 163 -11.17 4.08 20.41
CA THR A 163 -11.86 4.67 21.58
C THR A 163 -13.33 4.24 21.61
N ARG A 164 -14.05 4.38 20.49
CA ARG A 164 -15.46 4.01 20.38
C ARG A 164 -15.69 2.52 20.61
N ARG A 165 -14.81 1.67 20.10
CA ARG A 165 -14.84 0.22 20.33
C ARG A 165 -14.81 -0.09 21.83
N THR A 166 -13.93 0.58 22.57
CA THR A 166 -13.80 0.41 24.02
C THR A 166 -15.10 0.78 24.74
N ASP A 167 -15.72 1.89 24.36
CA ASP A 167 -17.03 2.31 24.92
C ASP A 167 -18.15 1.31 24.57
N LEU A 168 -18.16 0.81 23.32
CA LEU A 168 -19.19 -0.12 22.84
C LEU A 168 -19.06 -1.54 23.40
N ALA A 169 -17.85 -1.98 23.75
CA ALA A 169 -17.63 -3.23 24.48
C ALA A 169 -18.36 -3.21 25.84
N VAL A 170 -18.61 -2.03 26.40
CA VAL A 170 -19.38 -1.82 27.65
C VAL A 170 -20.89 -1.71 27.38
N GLU A 171 -21.30 -1.12 26.24
CA GLU A 171 -22.70 -0.72 25.99
C GLU A 171 -23.48 -1.64 25.01
N GLY A 172 -22.83 -2.57 24.29
CA GLY A 172 -23.49 -3.69 23.60
C GLY A 172 -24.32 -3.35 22.34
N GLY A 173 -24.00 -2.29 21.60
CA GLY A 173 -24.86 -1.78 20.50
C GLY A 173 -24.31 -1.81 19.07
N THR A 174 -23.01 -2.08 18.84
CA THR A 174 -22.40 -2.12 17.50
C THR A 174 -21.43 -3.29 17.45
N ASP A 175 -21.37 -4.00 16.30
CA ASP A 175 -20.40 -5.08 16.08
C ASP A 175 -18.97 -4.50 16.13
N PRO A 176 -18.16 -4.86 17.14
CA PRO A 176 -16.79 -4.36 17.27
C PRO A 176 -15.93 -4.68 16.04
N ALA A 177 -16.21 -5.78 15.33
CA ALA A 177 -15.48 -6.15 14.12
C ALA A 177 -15.77 -5.18 12.94
N ALA A 178 -16.99 -4.64 12.87
CA ALA A 178 -17.34 -3.65 11.85
C ALA A 178 -16.56 -2.34 12.04
N ILE A 179 -16.28 -1.96 13.29
CA ILE A 179 -15.44 -0.81 13.62
C ILE A 179 -13.97 -1.10 13.28
N ASP A 180 -13.47 -2.29 13.59
CA ASP A 180 -12.07 -2.64 13.29
C ASP A 180 -11.77 -2.61 11.79
N ALA A 181 -12.71 -3.05 10.95
CA ALA A 181 -12.58 -3.07 9.49
C ALA A 181 -12.46 -1.67 8.86
N ASN A 182 -12.75 -0.60 9.60
CA ASN A 182 -12.56 0.76 9.10
C ASN A 182 -11.09 1.08 8.83
N LEU A 183 -10.14 0.46 9.56
CA LEU A 183 -8.71 0.65 9.31
C LEU A 183 -8.35 0.19 7.89
N GLU A 184 -8.75 -1.02 7.53
CA GLU A 184 -8.52 -1.58 6.20
C GLU A 184 -9.15 -0.70 5.11
N ARG A 185 -10.40 -0.24 5.29
CA ARG A 185 -11.04 0.73 4.37
C ARG A 185 -10.22 2.02 4.22
N ASP A 186 -9.85 2.64 5.34
CA ASP A 186 -9.14 3.92 5.36
C ASP A 186 -7.73 3.82 4.73
N VAL A 187 -7.07 2.68 4.90
CA VAL A 187 -5.74 2.41 4.34
C VAL A 187 -5.80 2.13 2.84
N LEU A 188 -6.81 1.41 2.34
CA LEU A 188 -6.97 1.24 0.89
C LEU A 188 -7.31 2.58 0.21
N GLU A 189 -8.13 3.43 0.85
CA GLU A 189 -8.37 4.79 0.35
C GLU A 189 -7.08 5.62 0.34
N LEU A 190 -6.26 5.52 1.41
CA LEU A 190 -4.95 6.16 1.46
C LEU A 190 -4.04 5.64 0.33
N ALA A 191 -4.04 4.33 0.06
CA ALA A 191 -3.23 3.71 -0.98
C ALA A 191 -3.57 4.26 -2.37
N VAL A 192 -4.86 4.30 -2.71
CA VAL A 192 -5.36 4.84 -4.00
C VAL A 192 -5.01 6.32 -4.14
N ARG A 193 -5.24 7.13 -3.10
CA ARG A 193 -4.91 8.57 -3.11
C ARG A 193 -3.41 8.81 -3.26
N THR A 194 -2.59 8.03 -2.57
CA THR A 194 -1.13 8.13 -2.67
C THR A 194 -0.66 7.79 -4.07
N GLY A 195 -1.23 6.76 -4.70
CA GLY A 195 -0.94 6.39 -6.08
C GLY A 195 -1.32 7.49 -7.08
N ALA A 196 -2.47 8.13 -6.90
CA ALA A 196 -2.90 9.24 -7.73
C ALA A 196 -1.98 10.46 -7.60
N VAL A 197 -1.65 10.86 -6.36
CA VAL A 197 -0.71 11.97 -6.07
C VAL A 197 0.66 11.70 -6.71
N ALA A 198 1.12 10.46 -6.68
CA ALA A 198 2.42 10.08 -7.23
C ALA A 198 2.54 10.27 -8.75
N VAL A 199 1.42 10.29 -9.47
CA VAL A 199 1.37 10.56 -10.93
C VAL A 199 0.78 11.93 -11.26
N GLY A 200 0.58 12.80 -10.26
CA GLY A 200 0.05 14.14 -10.43
C GLY A 200 -1.45 14.18 -10.75
N GLU A 201 -2.19 13.11 -10.44
CA GLU A 201 -3.61 12.96 -10.74
C GLU A 201 -4.47 12.97 -9.48
N THR A 202 -5.79 13.12 -9.66
CA THR A 202 -6.77 12.87 -8.59
C THR A 202 -7.34 11.45 -8.72
N PRO A 203 -7.61 10.74 -7.61
CA PRO A 203 -8.13 9.38 -7.67
C PRO A 203 -9.50 9.34 -8.35
N SER A 204 -9.66 8.46 -9.34
CA SER A 204 -10.95 8.31 -10.01
C SER A 204 -11.99 7.67 -9.08
N PRO A 205 -13.29 8.01 -9.20
CA PRO A 205 -14.35 7.39 -8.40
C PRO A 205 -14.41 5.87 -8.57
N ARG A 206 -14.02 5.38 -9.75
CA ARG A 206 -13.96 3.94 -10.04
C ARG A 206 -12.89 3.24 -9.20
N LEU A 207 -11.69 3.81 -9.09
CA LEU A 207 -10.63 3.22 -8.27
C LEU A 207 -10.98 3.25 -6.78
N LEU A 208 -11.66 4.30 -6.32
CA LEU A 208 -12.17 4.37 -4.95
C LEU A 208 -13.23 3.29 -4.68
N ALA A 209 -14.16 3.07 -5.61
CA ALA A 209 -15.14 1.99 -5.49
C ALA A 209 -14.48 0.60 -5.45
N VAL A 210 -13.45 0.37 -6.27
CA VAL A 210 -12.67 -0.89 -6.22
C VAL A 210 -11.98 -1.08 -4.86
N ALA A 211 -11.46 -0.01 -4.27
CA ALA A 211 -10.87 -0.08 -2.93
C ALA A 211 -11.92 -0.38 -1.84
N GLU A 212 -13.12 0.16 -1.96
CA GLU A 212 -14.26 -0.16 -1.07
C GLU A 212 -14.67 -1.64 -1.20
N ASP A 213 -14.85 -2.12 -2.44
CA ASP A 213 -15.18 -3.53 -2.70
C ASP A 213 -14.10 -4.47 -2.13
N LEU A 214 -12.82 -4.10 -2.27
CA LEU A 214 -11.70 -4.86 -1.73
C LEU A 214 -11.70 -4.87 -0.20
N ALA A 215 -12.01 -3.73 0.44
CA ALA A 215 -12.10 -3.66 1.89
C ALA A 215 -13.23 -4.54 2.45
N ASP A 216 -14.38 -4.55 1.77
CA ASP A 216 -15.52 -5.38 2.15
C ASP A 216 -15.21 -6.88 2.01
N ALA A 217 -14.34 -7.25 1.06
CA ALA A 217 -13.91 -8.63 0.86
C ALA A 217 -12.91 -9.13 1.93
N VAL A 218 -12.03 -8.25 2.45
CA VAL A 218 -10.96 -8.65 3.39
C VAL A 218 -11.35 -8.54 4.86
N GLY A 219 -12.36 -7.74 5.21
CA GLY A 219 -12.80 -7.56 6.59
C GLY A 219 -11.79 -6.81 7.45
N THR A 220 -11.36 -7.41 8.56
CA THR A 220 -10.56 -6.75 9.62
C THR A 220 -9.06 -6.93 9.49
N SER A 221 -8.57 -7.63 8.47
CA SER A 221 -7.13 -7.75 8.19
C SER A 221 -6.89 -8.25 6.78
N PHE A 222 -5.83 -7.78 6.12
CA PHE A 222 -5.40 -8.36 4.85
C PHE A 222 -4.79 -9.76 5.07
N PRO A 223 -5.01 -10.71 4.14
CA PRO A 223 -4.47 -12.04 4.26
C PRO A 223 -2.94 -11.98 4.30
N PRO A 224 -2.29 -12.67 5.25
CA PRO A 224 -0.84 -12.74 5.33
C PRO A 224 -0.26 -13.45 4.09
N VAL A 225 1.05 -13.31 3.89
CA VAL A 225 1.72 -13.80 2.66
C VAL A 225 1.51 -15.30 2.48
N GLU A 226 1.54 -16.05 3.58
CA GLU A 226 1.39 -17.51 3.60
C GLU A 226 0.01 -17.94 3.06
N ASP A 227 -1.03 -17.19 3.38
CA ASP A 227 -2.41 -17.46 2.92
C ASP A 227 -2.59 -17.07 1.44
N CYS A 228 -1.84 -16.08 0.96
CA CYS A 228 -1.80 -15.73 -0.45
C CYS A 228 -1.04 -16.79 -1.28
N LEU A 229 0.01 -17.40 -0.72
CA LEU A 229 0.79 -18.44 -1.39
C LEU A 229 0.04 -19.77 -1.51
N THR A 230 -0.76 -20.14 -0.50
CA THR A 230 -1.57 -21.37 -0.56
C THR A 230 -2.67 -21.32 -1.63
N GLY A 231 -3.18 -20.13 -1.98
CA GLY A 231 -4.09 -19.92 -3.10
C GLY A 231 -3.45 -20.01 -4.50
N LEU A 232 -2.12 -19.95 -4.61
CA LEU A 232 -1.39 -19.92 -5.89
C LEU A 232 -0.95 -21.32 -6.38
N GLU A 233 -0.82 -22.30 -5.48
CA GLU A 233 -0.39 -23.67 -5.79
C GLU A 233 -1.28 -24.45 -6.79
N PRO A 234 -2.61 -24.21 -6.93
CA PRO A 234 -3.39 -24.89 -7.96
C PRO A 234 -3.26 -24.27 -9.36
N SER A 235 -3.07 -22.95 -9.45
CA SER A 235 -3.18 -22.22 -10.73
C SER A 235 -1.89 -22.24 -11.56
N ALA A 236 -0.73 -22.39 -10.89
CA ALA A 236 0.57 -22.45 -11.57
C ALA A 236 0.77 -23.77 -12.35
N ARG A 237 0.10 -24.86 -11.98
CA ARG A 237 0.21 -26.16 -12.68
C ARG A 237 -0.69 -26.25 -13.91
N ASP A 238 -1.85 -25.59 -13.92
CA ASP A 238 -2.77 -25.63 -15.08
C ASP A 238 -2.31 -24.74 -16.24
N ARG A 239 -1.54 -23.67 -16.00
CA ARG A 239 -1.03 -22.80 -17.08
C ARG A 239 0.28 -23.26 -17.71
N SER A 240 0.98 -24.22 -17.10
CA SER A 240 2.28 -24.70 -17.58
C SER A 240 2.18 -25.94 -18.49
N LEU A 241 0.99 -26.48 -18.73
CA LEU A 241 0.81 -27.72 -19.51
C LEU A 241 0.05 -27.53 -20.84
N GLU A 242 -0.38 -26.32 -21.20
CA GLU A 242 -1.12 -26.08 -22.46
C GLU A 242 -0.30 -25.41 -23.58
N ASP A 243 0.95 -25.04 -23.34
CA ASP A 243 1.82 -24.55 -24.42
C ASP A 243 2.90 -25.59 -24.72
N HIS A 244 3.11 -25.86 -26.00
CA HIS A 244 4.02 -26.88 -26.58
C HIS A 244 3.40 -28.27 -26.87
N THR A 245 2.35 -28.32 -27.68
CA THR A 245 2.32 -29.35 -28.74
C THR A 245 2.42 -28.67 -30.10
N THR A 246 3.65 -28.72 -30.60
CA THR A 246 4.13 -28.31 -31.92
C THR A 246 3.14 -28.52 -33.08
N ASP A 247 2.81 -27.40 -33.71
CA ASP A 247 2.87 -27.16 -35.15
C ASP A 247 3.24 -28.40 -36.00
N ARG A 248 2.22 -29.05 -36.57
CA ARG A 248 2.37 -30.04 -37.64
C ARG A 248 2.07 -29.35 -38.96
N ALA A 249 3.09 -28.73 -39.55
CA ALA A 249 3.04 -28.19 -40.89
C ALA A 249 2.65 -29.26 -41.93
N THR A 250 1.67 -28.91 -42.75
CA THR A 250 1.22 -29.60 -43.96
C THR A 250 2.33 -29.69 -44.99
N SER A 251 2.72 -30.90 -45.40
CA SER A 251 3.56 -31.12 -46.58
C SER A 251 2.67 -31.58 -47.73
N ALA A 252 2.38 -30.66 -48.66
CA ALA A 252 1.81 -30.95 -49.96
C ALA A 252 2.95 -31.21 -50.96
N THR A 253 2.97 -32.37 -51.60
CA THR A 253 3.69 -32.56 -52.86
C THR A 253 3.01 -33.66 -53.67
N ASP A 254 2.51 -33.28 -54.85
CA ASP A 254 2.22 -34.11 -56.01
C ASP A 254 2.63 -33.23 -57.22
N PRO A 255 3.21 -33.76 -58.33
CA PRO A 255 2.63 -34.82 -59.16
C PRO A 255 3.56 -35.99 -59.52
#